data_AF-A0AAU9WIN7-F1
#
_entry.id   AF-A0AAU9WIN7-F1
#
_cell.length_a   1.000
_cell.length_b   1.000
_cell.length_c   1.000
_cell.angle_alpha   90.00
_cell.angle_beta   90.00
_cell.angle_gamma   90.00
#
_symmetry.space_group_name_H-M   'P 1'
#
loop_
_entity.id
_entity.type
_entity.pdbx_description
1 polymer ?
#
loop_
_entity_poly.entity_id
_entity_poly.type
_entity_poly.pdbx_seq_one_letter_code
_entity_poly.pdbx_strand_id
1 'polypeptide(L)'
;MLLEKNTLKRRKQGRETLQSLEEYDNEFHPKEEEEFSLTLSRHLSNFIDVIAKDERKKVKEEIEERDDILNGQQKLALLKVELAITVDAMKPFVQSTYQLEGDGSLYLQAYQIVRKLEAEMRNLHFPNCSAVIRNIANGNIALQRQSEAYAMACIQPAYDYFASKFLNNGDQLQPAVEIFKAGRLFNPTKIAEIQPTAAILSDQLRKVPFLNNDACIDGLQRELPTYIAAATDVNPDINVLTWWEIHEQEIPNWAKACKKILLIQPSSAASVRVSSLLENSFRDNQACAMEDYIETSIMLQYNQR
;
A
#
# COMPACT_ATOMS: atom_id res chain seq x y z
N MET A 1 36.48 27.11 -16.51
CA MET A 1 36.35 26.92 -15.05
C MET A 1 34.91 26.91 -14.50
N LEU A 2 33.98 27.79 -14.91
CA LEU A 2 32.57 27.69 -14.42
C LEU A 2 31.71 26.63 -15.12
N LEU A 3 31.95 26.34 -16.41
CA LEU A 3 31.22 25.29 -17.13
C LEU A 3 31.53 23.87 -16.65
N GLU A 4 32.81 23.57 -16.35
CA GLU A 4 33.23 22.24 -15.86
C GLU A 4 32.64 21.90 -14.47
N LYS A 5 32.51 22.90 -13.59
CA LYS A 5 31.92 22.71 -12.26
C LYS A 5 30.42 22.38 -12.34
N ASN A 6 29.69 22.95 -13.31
CA ASN A 6 28.27 22.66 -13.52
C ASN A 6 28.05 21.29 -14.18
N THR A 7 28.92 20.86 -15.09
CA THR A 7 28.85 19.51 -15.67
C THR A 7 29.21 18.42 -14.65
N LEU A 8 30.16 18.69 -13.75
CA LEU A 8 30.53 17.75 -12.69
C LEU A 8 29.41 17.62 -11.64
N LYS A 9 28.73 18.72 -11.30
CA LYS A 9 27.58 18.72 -10.38
C LYS A 9 26.39 17.93 -10.95
N ARG A 10 26.06 18.10 -12.24
CA ARG A 10 24.99 17.31 -12.90
C ARG A 10 25.35 15.82 -13.03
N ARG A 11 26.61 15.48 -13.29
CA ARG A 11 27.08 14.08 -13.33
C ARG A 11 27.07 13.41 -11.96
N LYS A 12 27.31 14.15 -10.89
CA LYS A 12 27.23 13.64 -9.51
C LYS A 12 25.78 13.41 -9.10
N GLN A 13 24.90 14.37 -9.40
CA GLN A 13 23.47 14.30 -9.12
C GLN A 13 22.78 13.18 -9.93
N GLY A 14 23.22 12.94 -11.17
CA GLY A 14 22.76 11.81 -12.00
C GLY A 14 23.25 10.43 -11.54
N ARG A 15 24.42 10.33 -10.89
CA ARG A 15 24.89 9.06 -10.31
C ARG A 15 24.22 8.73 -8.98
N GLU A 16 23.92 9.75 -8.17
CA GLU A 16 23.17 9.58 -6.92
C GLU A 16 21.71 9.16 -7.19
N THR A 17 21.10 9.62 -8.29
CA THR A 17 19.77 9.15 -8.72
C THR A 17 19.78 7.75 -9.32
N LEU A 18 20.83 7.36 -10.05
CA LEU A 18 21.00 6.00 -10.56
C LEU A 18 21.29 4.99 -9.43
N GLN A 19 22.08 5.37 -8.42
CA GLN A 19 22.28 4.51 -7.24
C GLN A 19 20.99 4.33 -6.43
N SER A 20 20.15 5.36 -6.30
CA SER A 20 18.84 5.20 -5.63
C SER A 20 17.84 4.36 -6.43
N LEU A 21 18.00 4.26 -7.76
CA LEU A 21 17.18 3.41 -8.62
C LEU A 21 17.68 1.95 -8.62
N GLU A 22 19.00 1.73 -8.63
CA GLU A 22 19.60 0.40 -8.46
C GLU A 22 19.35 -0.17 -7.05
N GLU A 23 19.26 0.66 -6.01
CA GLU A 23 18.81 0.23 -4.67
C GLU A 23 17.30 -0.10 -4.63
N TYR A 24 16.49 0.49 -5.52
CA TYR A 24 15.05 0.20 -5.63
C TYR A 24 14.77 -1.09 -6.43
N ASP A 25 15.55 -1.37 -7.49
CA ASP A 25 15.43 -2.59 -8.29
C ASP A 25 15.85 -3.86 -7.54
N ASN A 26 16.74 -3.74 -6.54
CA ASN A 26 17.17 -4.89 -5.74
C ASN A 26 16.16 -5.30 -4.66
N GLU A 27 15.12 -4.51 -4.38
CA GLU A 27 14.07 -4.83 -3.40
C GLU A 27 12.76 -5.32 -4.04
N PHE A 28 12.61 -5.28 -5.37
CA PHE A 28 11.35 -5.60 -6.05
C PHE A 28 11.52 -6.71 -7.11
N HIS A 29 11.55 -7.96 -6.66
CA HIS A 29 11.25 -9.10 -7.53
C HIS A 29 9.74 -9.34 -7.57
N PRO A 30 9.06 -9.17 -8.72
CA PRO A 30 7.69 -9.64 -8.87
C PRO A 30 7.73 -11.17 -8.97
N LYS A 31 7.20 -11.85 -7.95
CA LYS A 31 6.87 -13.27 -8.08
C LYS A 31 5.60 -13.36 -8.92
N GLU A 32 5.72 -14.05 -10.04
CA GLU A 32 4.62 -14.41 -10.94
C GLU A 32 3.47 -15.03 -10.13
N GLU A 33 2.26 -14.48 -10.31
CA GLU A 33 1.02 -15.06 -9.81
C GLU A 33 0.66 -16.29 -10.66
N GLU A 34 1.09 -17.46 -10.22
CA GLU A 34 0.49 -18.72 -10.67
C GLU A 34 -0.70 -19.08 -9.76
N GLU A 35 -1.89 -18.96 -10.34
CA GLU A 35 -3.18 -19.36 -9.80
C GLU A 35 -3.22 -20.89 -9.58
N PHE A 36 -2.89 -21.36 -8.37
CA PHE A 36 -2.93 -22.79 -8.05
C PHE A 36 -4.38 -23.28 -7.87
N SER A 37 -4.94 -23.86 -8.93
CA SER A 37 -6.20 -24.60 -8.88
C SER A 37 -5.98 -26.06 -8.46
N LEU A 38 -6.64 -26.49 -7.37
CA LEU A 38 -6.57 -27.83 -6.78
C LEU A 38 -7.13 -28.97 -7.67
N THR A 39 -7.55 -28.69 -8.91
CA THR A 39 -8.03 -29.70 -9.87
C THR A 39 -6.96 -30.26 -10.80
N LEU A 40 -5.74 -29.70 -10.82
CA LEU A 40 -4.69 -30.11 -11.78
C LEU A 40 -3.96 -31.43 -11.42
N SER A 41 -3.96 -31.84 -10.15
CA SER A 41 -3.14 -32.98 -9.67
C SER A 41 -3.48 -34.31 -10.34
N ARG A 42 -4.76 -34.56 -10.69
CA ARG A 42 -5.17 -35.81 -11.36
C ARG A 42 -4.87 -35.87 -12.86
N HIS A 43 -4.59 -34.74 -13.52
CA HIS A 43 -4.28 -34.71 -14.95
C HIS A 43 -2.78 -34.70 -15.26
N LEU A 44 -1.92 -34.30 -14.30
CA LEU A 44 -0.47 -34.26 -14.49
C LEU A 44 0.16 -35.66 -14.59
N SER A 45 -0.38 -36.68 -13.90
CA SER A 45 0.11 -38.06 -14.04
C SER A 45 -0.01 -38.60 -15.47
N ASN A 46 -0.99 -38.13 -16.24
CA ASN A 46 -1.18 -38.56 -17.63
C ASN A 46 -0.25 -37.84 -18.62
N PHE A 47 0.37 -36.73 -18.23
CA PHE A 47 1.32 -35.97 -19.06
C PHE A 47 2.76 -36.46 -18.94
N ILE A 48 3.06 -37.27 -17.91
CA ILE A 48 4.40 -37.83 -17.67
C ILE A 48 4.86 -38.66 -18.87
N ASP A 49 3.94 -39.24 -19.66
CA ASP A 49 4.28 -40.11 -20.78
C ASP A 49 4.86 -39.43 -22.03
N VAL A 50 4.86 -38.10 -22.10
CA VAL A 50 5.34 -37.34 -23.25
C VAL A 50 6.74 -36.72 -23.02
N ILE A 51 7.25 -36.74 -21.78
CA ILE A 51 8.48 -36.06 -21.40
C ILE A 51 9.70 -37.00 -21.50
N ALA A 52 10.84 -36.47 -21.95
CA ALA A 52 12.09 -37.21 -22.07
C ALA A 52 12.53 -37.81 -20.71
N LYS A 53 13.21 -38.97 -20.75
CA LYS A 53 13.46 -39.83 -19.59
C LYS A 53 14.18 -39.13 -18.42
N ASP A 54 15.05 -38.16 -18.72
CA ASP A 54 15.81 -37.40 -17.72
C ASP A 54 15.00 -36.25 -17.08
N GLU A 55 14.08 -35.64 -17.83
CA GLU A 55 13.15 -34.63 -17.29
C GLU A 55 12.07 -35.28 -16.43
N ARG A 56 11.62 -36.51 -16.74
CA ARG A 56 10.73 -37.27 -15.85
C ARG A 56 11.35 -37.52 -14.48
N LYS A 57 12.66 -37.75 -14.42
CA LYS A 57 13.36 -38.03 -13.17
C LYS A 57 13.41 -36.78 -12.29
N LYS A 58 13.75 -35.63 -12.87
CA LYS A 58 13.71 -34.33 -12.18
C LYS A 58 12.31 -33.96 -11.71
N VAL A 59 11.31 -34.07 -12.59
CA VAL A 59 9.91 -33.77 -12.24
C VAL A 59 9.40 -34.72 -11.14
N LYS A 60 9.81 -35.99 -11.17
CA LYS A 60 9.44 -36.96 -10.13
C LYS A 60 10.13 -36.68 -8.80
N GLU A 61 11.41 -36.30 -8.81
CA GLU A 61 12.15 -35.89 -7.62
C GLU A 61 11.57 -34.61 -7.00
N GLU A 62 11.19 -33.61 -7.80
CA GLU A 62 10.51 -32.38 -7.32
C GLU A 62 9.10 -32.66 -6.77
N ILE A 63 8.37 -33.62 -7.33
CA ILE A 63 7.06 -34.05 -6.80
C ILE A 63 7.24 -34.83 -5.50
N GLU A 64 8.19 -35.75 -5.41
CA GLU A 64 8.49 -36.51 -4.19
C GLU A 64 8.99 -35.59 -3.06
N GLU A 65 9.79 -34.56 -3.38
CA GLU A 65 10.24 -33.55 -2.42
C GLU A 65 9.08 -32.67 -1.91
N ARG A 66 8.12 -32.32 -2.78
CA ARG A 66 6.87 -31.64 -2.39
C ARG A 66 5.94 -32.53 -1.59
N ASP A 67 5.85 -33.82 -1.91
CA ASP A 67 5.09 -34.80 -1.13
C ASP A 67 5.72 -35.02 0.26
N ASP A 68 7.04 -35.03 0.40
CA ASP A 68 7.72 -35.13 1.69
C ASP A 68 7.56 -33.90 2.60
N ILE A 69 7.39 -32.71 2.01
CA ILE A 69 6.99 -31.49 2.74
C ILE A 69 5.56 -31.63 3.29
N LEU A 70 4.67 -32.30 2.56
CA LEU A 70 3.26 -32.50 2.91
C LEU A 70 2.99 -33.81 3.71
N ASN A 71 3.95 -34.75 3.76
CA ASN A 71 3.82 -36.08 4.37
C ASN A 71 3.80 -36.06 5.91
N GLY A 72 4.17 -34.95 6.55
CA GLY A 72 4.02 -34.79 7.99
C GLY A 72 2.62 -34.30 8.34
N GLN A 73 1.72 -35.17 8.84
CA GLN A 73 0.37 -34.77 9.31
C GLN A 73 0.41 -33.55 10.26
N GLN A 74 1.47 -33.46 11.08
CA GLN A 74 1.70 -32.33 11.98
C GLN A 74 2.15 -31.06 11.24
N LYS A 75 3.03 -31.15 10.23
CA LYS A 75 3.46 -29.99 9.42
C LYS A 75 2.28 -29.43 8.62
N LEU A 76 1.47 -30.30 8.02
CA LEU A 76 0.27 -29.90 7.30
C LEU A 76 -0.74 -29.20 8.22
N ALA A 77 -0.88 -29.65 9.47
CA ALA A 77 -1.72 -29.00 10.47
C ALA A 77 -1.22 -27.59 10.81
N LEU A 78 0.09 -27.41 11.02
CA LEU A 78 0.68 -26.09 11.29
C LEU A 78 0.51 -25.14 10.11
N LEU A 79 0.76 -25.60 8.87
CA LEU A 79 0.59 -24.79 7.66
C LEU A 79 -0.86 -24.30 7.49
N LYS A 80 -1.84 -25.15 7.81
CA LYS A 80 -3.27 -24.76 7.78
C LYS A 80 -3.57 -23.67 8.81
N VAL A 81 -2.97 -23.74 9.99
CA VAL A 81 -3.12 -22.72 11.04
C VAL A 81 -2.48 -21.40 10.59
N GLU A 82 -1.27 -21.44 10.03
CA GLU A 82 -0.55 -20.27 9.49
C GLU A 82 -1.34 -19.57 8.40
N LEU A 83 -1.84 -20.32 7.42
CA LEU A 83 -2.64 -19.74 6.33
C LEU A 83 -3.92 -19.10 6.87
N ALA A 84 -4.63 -19.79 7.78
CA ALA A 84 -5.88 -19.28 8.34
C ALA A 84 -5.67 -18.01 9.18
N ILE A 85 -4.63 -17.96 10.02
CA ILE A 85 -4.34 -16.76 10.81
C ILE A 85 -3.87 -15.61 9.93
N THR A 86 -3.11 -15.88 8.88
CA THR A 86 -2.66 -14.86 7.92
C THR A 86 -3.84 -14.22 7.21
N VAL A 87 -4.79 -15.04 6.72
CA VAL A 87 -6.00 -14.53 6.07
C VAL A 87 -6.83 -13.67 7.01
N ASP A 88 -7.08 -14.12 8.25
CA ASP A 88 -7.88 -13.35 9.19
C ASP A 88 -7.18 -12.05 9.62
N ALA A 89 -5.90 -12.12 9.96
CA ALA A 89 -5.16 -11.01 10.55
C ALA A 89 -4.66 -9.98 9.52
N MET A 90 -4.27 -10.42 8.31
CA MET A 90 -3.61 -9.57 7.31
C MET A 90 -4.57 -9.02 6.25
N LYS A 91 -5.75 -9.62 6.06
CA LYS A 91 -6.76 -9.10 5.11
C LYS A 91 -7.12 -7.63 5.35
N PRO A 92 -7.31 -7.14 6.59
CA PRO A 92 -7.53 -5.71 6.83
C PRO A 92 -6.38 -4.81 6.34
N PHE A 93 -5.14 -5.27 6.46
CA PHE A 93 -3.95 -4.54 5.99
C PHE A 93 -3.94 -4.44 4.47
N VAL A 94 -4.13 -5.57 3.77
CA VAL A 94 -4.20 -5.61 2.30
C VAL A 94 -5.34 -4.76 1.77
N GLN A 95 -6.52 -4.81 2.38
CA GLN A 95 -7.64 -3.97 1.97
C GLN A 95 -7.34 -2.48 2.19
N SER A 96 -6.61 -2.15 3.25
CA SER A 96 -6.20 -0.77 3.55
C SER A 96 -5.16 -0.25 2.55
N THR A 97 -4.24 -1.07 2.07
CA THR A 97 -3.29 -0.66 1.04
C THR A 97 -4.02 -0.38 -0.28
N TYR A 98 -4.92 -1.26 -0.73
CA TYR A 98 -5.72 -0.99 -1.93
C TYR A 98 -6.56 0.29 -1.83
N GLN A 99 -7.11 0.60 -0.64
CA GLN A 99 -7.81 1.87 -0.43
C GLN A 99 -6.88 3.07 -0.59
N LEU A 100 -5.63 2.99 -0.13
CA LEU A 100 -4.63 4.05 -0.21
C LEU A 100 -3.95 4.16 -1.59
N GLU A 101 -4.14 3.19 -2.48
CA GLU A 101 -3.61 3.17 -3.85
C GLU A 101 -4.56 3.83 -4.87
N GLY A 102 -5.84 4.01 -4.50
CA GLY A 102 -6.85 4.61 -5.36
C GLY A 102 -6.60 6.09 -5.68
N ASP A 103 -7.60 6.72 -6.29
CA ASP A 103 -7.57 8.15 -6.62
C ASP A 103 -8.53 8.95 -5.73
N GLY A 104 -8.27 10.25 -5.55
CA GLY A 104 -9.16 11.20 -4.87
C GLY A 104 -8.64 11.75 -3.54
N SER A 105 -9.54 11.98 -2.58
CA SER A 105 -9.24 12.65 -1.31
C SER A 105 -8.66 11.71 -0.23
N LEU A 106 -7.89 10.69 -0.64
CA LEU A 106 -7.42 9.60 0.22
C LEU A 106 -6.59 10.07 1.41
N TYR A 107 -5.81 11.13 1.21
CA TYR A 107 -5.02 11.75 2.27
C TYR A 107 -5.89 12.14 3.49
N LEU A 108 -7.12 12.61 3.26
CA LEU A 108 -8.02 13.02 4.34
C LEU A 108 -8.54 11.84 5.19
N GLN A 109 -8.38 10.61 4.70
CA GLN A 109 -8.84 9.36 5.33
C GLN A 109 -7.68 8.49 5.86
N ALA A 110 -6.43 8.80 5.50
CA ALA A 110 -5.27 7.97 5.81
C ALA A 110 -5.12 7.71 7.32
N TYR A 111 -5.35 8.74 8.15
CA TYR A 111 -5.28 8.58 9.61
C TYR A 111 -6.35 7.62 10.15
N GLN A 112 -7.57 7.67 9.60
CA GLN A 112 -8.68 6.79 9.99
C GLN A 112 -8.36 5.35 9.66
N ILE A 113 -7.72 5.10 8.51
CA ILE A 113 -7.28 3.77 8.10
C ILE A 113 -6.26 3.21 9.11
N VAL A 114 -5.26 3.99 9.51
CA VAL A 114 -4.29 3.59 10.56
C VAL A 114 -5.00 3.26 11.88
N ARG A 115 -5.95 4.11 12.31
CA ARG A 115 -6.72 3.89 13.55
C ARG A 115 -7.65 2.68 13.47
N LYS A 116 -8.19 2.38 12.28
CA LYS A 116 -8.99 1.18 12.03
C LYS A 116 -8.13 -0.07 12.18
N LEU A 117 -6.94 -0.10 11.58
CA LEU A 117 -6.01 -1.23 11.71
C LEU A 117 -5.61 -1.48 13.17
N GLU A 118 -5.32 -0.42 13.94
CA GLU A 118 -5.06 -0.53 15.37
C GLU A 118 -6.27 -1.10 16.16
N ALA A 119 -7.50 -0.78 15.77
CA ALA A 119 -8.68 -1.34 16.40
C ALA A 119 -8.85 -2.83 16.06
N GLU A 120 -8.63 -3.22 14.80
CA GLU A 120 -8.66 -4.62 14.36
C GLU A 120 -7.61 -5.48 15.10
N MET A 121 -6.37 -4.97 15.20
CA MET A 121 -5.29 -5.63 15.95
C MET A 121 -5.65 -5.87 17.42
N ARG A 122 -6.43 -4.98 18.04
CA ARG A 122 -6.87 -5.10 19.44
C ARG A 122 -8.05 -6.04 19.64
N ASN A 123 -8.88 -6.26 18.61
CA ASN A 123 -10.06 -7.11 18.69
C ASN A 123 -9.70 -8.60 18.81
N LEU A 124 -8.52 -9.01 18.28
CA LEU A 124 -7.99 -10.38 18.34
C LEU A 124 -9.03 -11.46 17.95
N HIS A 125 -9.90 -11.14 16.99
CA HIS A 125 -10.99 -12.02 16.55
C HIS A 125 -10.64 -12.68 15.22
N PHE A 126 -10.30 -13.98 15.26
CA PHE A 126 -9.83 -14.76 14.11
C PHE A 126 -10.74 -15.96 13.83
N PRO A 127 -11.89 -15.76 13.15
CA PRO A 127 -12.92 -16.78 13.01
C PRO A 127 -12.50 -17.98 12.16
N ASN A 128 -11.76 -17.77 11.07
CA ASN A 128 -11.30 -18.87 10.21
C ASN A 128 -10.19 -19.67 10.91
N CYS A 129 -9.24 -18.97 11.54
CA CYS A 129 -8.18 -19.61 12.33
C CYS A 129 -8.76 -20.45 13.47
N SER A 130 -9.72 -19.89 14.21
CA SER A 130 -10.40 -20.60 15.31
C SER A 130 -11.12 -21.87 14.82
N ALA A 131 -11.75 -21.82 13.64
CA ALA A 131 -12.42 -22.98 13.05
C ALA A 131 -11.43 -24.08 12.63
N VAL A 132 -10.31 -23.70 12.00
CA VAL A 132 -9.24 -24.63 11.59
C VAL A 132 -8.61 -25.29 12.80
N ILE A 133 -8.25 -24.51 13.83
CA ILE A 133 -7.67 -25.00 15.07
C ILE A 133 -8.62 -25.99 15.76
N ARG A 134 -9.91 -25.66 15.87
CA ARG A 134 -10.91 -26.55 16.48
C ARG A 134 -11.00 -27.90 15.75
N ASN A 135 -10.94 -27.89 14.42
CA ASN A 135 -10.98 -29.10 13.60
C ASN A 135 -9.72 -29.96 13.84
N ILE A 136 -8.53 -29.34 13.84
CA ILE A 136 -7.26 -30.03 14.09
C ILE A 136 -7.22 -30.61 15.52
N ALA A 137 -7.69 -29.86 16.50
CA ALA A 137 -7.67 -30.26 17.90
C ALA A 137 -8.62 -31.42 18.20
N ASN A 138 -9.73 -31.56 17.46
CA ASN A 138 -10.72 -32.64 17.60
C ASN A 138 -11.15 -32.88 19.08
N GLY A 139 -11.40 -31.80 19.82
CA GLY A 139 -11.77 -31.84 21.25
C GLY A 139 -10.60 -31.88 22.24
N ASN A 140 -9.35 -31.97 21.78
CA ASN A 140 -8.16 -31.84 22.63
C ASN A 140 -7.89 -30.37 22.98
N ILE A 141 -8.28 -29.97 24.19
CA ILE A 141 -8.15 -28.60 24.70
C ILE A 141 -6.69 -28.14 24.82
N ALA A 142 -5.77 -29.05 25.17
CA ALA A 142 -4.35 -28.71 25.31
C ALA A 142 -3.72 -28.38 23.95
N LEU A 143 -4.02 -29.20 22.93
CA LEU A 143 -3.59 -28.97 21.55
C LEU A 143 -4.22 -27.69 20.99
N GLN A 144 -5.51 -27.45 21.27
CA GLN A 144 -6.19 -26.22 20.85
C GLN A 144 -5.46 -24.96 21.34
N ARG A 145 -5.17 -24.88 22.64
CA ARG A 145 -4.43 -23.75 23.24
C ARG A 145 -3.03 -23.60 22.67
N GLN A 146 -2.34 -24.72 22.42
CA GLN A 146 -1.01 -24.70 21.80
C GLN A 146 -1.06 -24.13 20.39
N SER A 147 -2.05 -24.54 19.59
CA SER A 147 -2.24 -24.04 18.23
C SER A 147 -2.68 -22.58 18.19
N GLU A 148 -3.50 -22.11 19.15
CA GLU A 148 -3.85 -20.69 19.31
C GLU A 148 -2.61 -19.84 19.63
N ALA A 149 -1.76 -20.30 20.54
CA ALA A 149 -0.50 -19.61 20.86
C ALA A 149 0.46 -19.58 19.65
N TYR A 150 0.53 -20.70 18.90
CA TYR A 150 1.31 -20.76 17.66
C TYR A 150 0.80 -19.78 16.60
N ALA A 151 -0.50 -19.75 16.35
CA ALA A 151 -1.12 -18.83 15.40
C ALA A 151 -0.77 -17.37 15.72
N MET A 152 -0.88 -16.97 16.99
CA MET A 152 -0.50 -15.63 17.44
C MET A 152 0.98 -15.35 17.19
N ALA A 153 1.87 -16.30 17.49
CA ALA A 153 3.30 -16.15 17.26
C ALA A 153 3.65 -15.93 15.78
N CYS A 154 2.87 -16.48 14.83
CA CYS A 154 3.07 -16.28 13.40
C CYS A 154 2.83 -14.82 12.96
N ILE A 155 1.85 -14.14 13.55
CA ILE A 155 1.47 -12.77 13.16
C ILE A 155 2.08 -11.68 14.05
N GLN A 156 2.56 -12.04 15.24
CA GLN A 156 3.12 -11.09 16.21
C GLN A 156 4.22 -10.19 15.60
N PRO A 157 5.18 -10.71 14.78
CA PRO A 157 6.21 -9.85 14.18
C PRO A 157 5.62 -8.74 13.29
N ALA A 158 4.55 -9.02 12.54
CA ALA A 158 3.89 -8.03 11.70
C ALA A 158 3.16 -6.97 12.54
N TYR A 159 2.52 -7.39 13.64
CA TYR A 159 1.86 -6.47 14.56
C TYR A 159 2.85 -5.59 15.31
N ASP A 160 3.98 -6.14 15.76
CA ASP A 160 5.05 -5.40 16.40
C ASP A 160 5.69 -4.40 15.43
N TYR A 161 5.89 -4.80 14.17
CA TYR A 161 6.35 -3.89 13.13
C TYR A 161 5.38 -2.73 12.93
N PHE A 162 4.08 -3.01 12.75
CA PHE A 162 3.09 -1.95 12.57
C PHE A 162 3.01 -1.03 13.79
N ALA A 163 2.97 -1.59 15.01
CA ALA A 163 2.91 -0.81 16.23
C ALA A 163 4.14 0.07 16.43
N SER A 164 5.34 -0.47 16.19
CA SER A 164 6.58 0.30 16.28
C SER A 164 6.62 1.45 15.29
N LYS A 165 6.20 1.22 14.03
CA LYS A 165 6.28 2.21 12.96
C LYS A 165 5.18 3.27 12.99
N PHE A 166 3.93 2.90 13.31
CA PHE A 166 2.76 3.76 13.14
C PHE A 166 2.09 4.21 14.43
N LEU A 167 2.29 3.50 15.55
CA LEU A 167 1.56 3.75 16.80
C LEU A 167 2.45 4.29 17.92
N ASN A 168 3.70 3.86 17.97
CA ASN A 168 4.65 4.28 18.99
C ASN A 168 5.34 5.59 18.58
N ASN A 169 5.39 6.55 19.50
CA ASN A 169 5.92 7.90 19.29
C ASN A 169 7.44 7.99 19.01
N GLY A 170 8.11 6.87 18.68
CA GLY A 170 9.57 6.78 18.60
C GLY A 170 10.16 6.61 17.20
N ASP A 171 9.34 6.39 16.17
CA ASP A 171 9.83 5.95 14.85
C ASP A 171 9.72 7.01 13.73
N GLN A 172 10.46 6.74 12.64
CA GLN A 172 10.62 7.64 11.48
C GLN A 172 9.31 8.05 10.79
N LEU A 173 8.24 7.25 10.89
CA LEU A 173 6.96 7.53 10.24
C LEU A 173 6.01 8.37 11.12
N GLN A 174 6.32 8.59 12.39
CA GLN A 174 5.47 9.35 13.30
C GLN A 174 5.18 10.78 12.81
N PRO A 175 6.15 11.54 12.26
CA PRO A 175 5.87 12.85 11.67
C PRO A 175 4.83 12.77 10.54
N ALA A 176 4.87 11.72 9.72
CA ALA A 176 3.91 11.51 8.64
C ALA A 176 2.51 11.18 9.18
N VAL A 177 2.42 10.34 10.22
CA VAL A 177 1.15 10.00 10.89
C VAL A 177 0.50 11.24 11.53
N GLU A 178 1.28 12.11 12.15
CA GLU A 178 0.79 13.39 12.70
C GLU A 178 0.30 14.35 11.61
N ILE A 179 0.95 14.36 10.44
CA ILE A 179 0.51 15.10 9.27
C ILE A 179 -0.84 14.55 8.74
N PHE A 180 -1.01 13.22 8.66
CA PHE A 180 -2.30 12.60 8.34
C PHE A 180 -3.39 12.93 9.37
N LYS A 181 -3.02 12.96 10.66
CA LYS A 181 -3.92 13.34 11.75
C LYS A 181 -4.40 14.79 11.62
N ALA A 182 -3.58 15.69 11.09
CA ALA A 182 -4.03 17.04 10.74
C ALA A 182 -4.92 17.03 9.48
N GLY A 183 -4.59 16.18 8.50
CA GLY A 183 -5.37 16.00 7.27
C GLY A 183 -6.84 15.72 7.50
N ARG A 184 -7.19 14.90 8.50
CA ARG A 184 -8.60 14.57 8.80
C ARG A 184 -9.46 15.78 9.14
N LEU A 185 -8.89 16.90 9.58
CA LEU A 185 -9.64 18.11 9.88
C LEU A 185 -10.28 18.72 8.62
N PHE A 186 -9.76 18.38 7.44
CA PHE A 186 -10.27 18.80 6.15
C PHE A 186 -11.35 17.87 5.59
N ASN A 187 -11.70 16.81 6.33
CA ASN A 187 -12.85 15.97 6.02
C ASN A 187 -14.09 16.53 6.76
N PRO A 188 -15.16 16.94 6.06
CA PRO A 188 -16.34 17.53 6.68
C PRO A 188 -17.00 16.63 7.73
N THR A 189 -17.16 15.34 7.44
CA THR A 189 -17.71 14.37 8.39
C THR A 189 -16.86 14.30 9.67
N LYS A 190 -15.53 14.36 9.54
CA LYS A 190 -14.63 14.27 10.70
C LYS A 190 -14.47 15.55 11.48
N ILE A 191 -14.55 16.73 10.86
CA ILE A 191 -14.51 17.99 11.64
C ILE A 191 -15.76 18.11 12.51
N ALA A 192 -16.93 17.68 12.01
CA ALA A 192 -18.19 17.68 12.75
C ALA A 192 -18.19 16.71 13.94
N GLU A 193 -17.54 15.54 13.79
CA GLU A 193 -17.33 14.59 14.90
C GLU A 193 -16.33 15.11 15.94
N ILE A 194 -15.22 15.73 15.51
CA ILE A 194 -14.11 16.10 16.40
C ILE A 194 -14.38 17.40 17.16
N GLN A 195 -15.01 18.38 16.51
CA GLN A 195 -15.24 19.74 17.01
C GLN A 195 -14.02 20.32 17.75
N PRO A 196 -12.87 20.49 17.05
CA PRO A 196 -11.63 20.87 17.71
C PRO A 196 -11.71 22.28 18.30
N THR A 197 -11.10 22.49 19.46
CA THR A 197 -10.86 23.85 19.98
C THR A 197 -9.75 24.54 19.18
N ALA A 198 -9.71 25.87 19.23
CA ALA A 198 -8.67 26.66 18.53
C ALA A 198 -7.24 26.23 18.92
N ALA A 199 -7.02 25.82 20.17
CA ALA A 199 -5.73 25.34 20.65
C ALA A 199 -5.33 24.00 20.01
N ILE A 200 -6.26 23.03 19.97
CA ILE A 200 -6.04 21.72 19.35
C ILE A 200 -5.83 21.86 17.84
N LEU A 201 -6.59 22.76 17.20
CA LEU A 201 -6.45 23.07 15.79
C LEU A 201 -5.05 23.61 15.47
N SER A 202 -4.59 24.61 16.23
CA SER A 202 -3.26 25.22 16.04
C SER A 202 -2.14 24.19 16.23
N ASP A 203 -2.21 23.37 17.29
CA ASP A 203 -1.22 22.32 17.55
C ASP A 203 -1.11 21.33 16.39
N GLN A 204 -2.24 20.85 15.85
CA GLN A 204 -2.24 19.87 14.77
C GLN A 204 -1.80 20.47 13.42
N LEU A 205 -2.34 21.63 13.04
CA LEU A 205 -2.06 22.22 11.74
C LEU A 205 -0.62 22.71 11.60
N ARG A 206 0.03 23.13 12.70
CA ARG A 206 1.44 23.53 12.69
C ARG A 206 2.41 22.40 12.40
N LYS A 207 1.98 21.14 12.56
CA LYS A 207 2.77 19.96 12.16
C LYS A 207 2.85 19.81 10.64
N VAL A 208 1.96 20.47 9.89
CA VAL A 208 1.99 20.49 8.43
C VAL A 208 2.91 21.64 7.98
N PRO A 209 4.09 21.36 7.38
CA PRO A 209 5.13 22.37 7.19
C PRO A 209 4.69 23.62 6.42
N PHE A 210 3.84 23.46 5.40
CA PHE A 210 3.38 24.57 4.56
C PHE A 210 2.14 25.31 5.11
N LEU A 211 1.57 24.85 6.22
CA LEU A 211 0.49 25.53 6.95
C LEU A 211 0.98 26.22 8.23
N ASN A 212 2.23 25.99 8.64
CA ASN A 212 2.84 26.58 9.82
C ASN A 212 3.16 28.08 9.62
N ASN A 213 2.12 28.89 9.54
CA ASN A 213 2.17 30.34 9.43
C ASN A 213 1.02 30.93 10.24
N ASP A 214 1.32 31.85 11.16
CA ASP A 214 0.33 32.48 12.04
C ASP A 214 -0.83 33.10 11.26
N ALA A 215 -0.55 33.82 10.17
CA ALA A 215 -1.61 34.41 9.34
C ALA A 215 -2.54 33.36 8.70
N CYS A 216 -2.01 32.17 8.37
CA CYS A 216 -2.80 31.06 7.85
C CYS A 216 -3.65 30.45 8.97
N ILE A 217 -3.06 30.18 10.13
CA ILE A 217 -3.76 29.57 11.27
C ILE A 217 -4.86 30.49 11.80
N ASP A 218 -4.61 31.80 11.90
CA ASP A 218 -5.59 32.78 12.35
C ASP A 218 -6.80 32.86 11.42
N GLY A 219 -6.56 32.77 10.09
CA GLY A 219 -7.62 32.71 9.08
C GLY A 219 -8.49 31.45 9.24
N LEU A 220 -7.84 30.29 9.41
CA LEU A 220 -8.54 29.01 9.61
C LEU A 220 -9.33 28.98 10.93
N GLN A 221 -8.77 29.55 12.01
CA GLN A 221 -9.45 29.66 13.30
C GLN A 221 -10.69 30.57 13.24
N ARG A 222 -10.61 31.67 12.48
CA ARG A 222 -11.75 32.58 12.31
C ARG A 222 -12.91 31.93 11.57
N GLU A 223 -12.61 31.11 10.56
CA GLU A 223 -13.61 30.39 9.77
C GLU A 223 -14.07 29.07 10.40
N LEU A 224 -13.39 28.58 11.45
CA LEU A 224 -13.68 27.28 12.07
C LEU A 224 -15.14 27.13 12.53
N PRO A 225 -15.79 28.11 13.18
CA PRO A 225 -17.19 27.96 13.59
C PRO A 225 -18.13 27.79 12.38
N THR A 226 -17.90 28.56 11.31
CA THR A 226 -18.67 28.46 10.07
C THR A 226 -18.45 27.11 9.39
N TYR A 227 -17.20 26.64 9.35
CA TYR A 227 -16.88 25.32 8.81
C TYR A 227 -17.58 24.19 9.56
N ILE A 228 -17.54 24.20 10.91
CA ILE A 228 -18.23 23.18 11.73
C ILE A 228 -19.75 23.24 11.49
N ALA A 229 -20.32 24.43 11.40
CA ALA A 229 -21.76 24.60 11.13
C ALA A 229 -22.13 24.04 9.75
N ALA A 230 -21.37 24.34 8.70
CA ALA A 230 -21.59 23.82 7.35
C ALA A 230 -21.34 22.30 7.23
N ALA A 231 -20.46 21.76 8.07
CA ALA A 231 -20.15 20.34 8.12
C ALA A 231 -21.13 19.52 8.98
N THR A 232 -22.02 20.18 9.73
CA THR A 232 -23.01 19.51 10.57
C THR A 232 -24.03 18.76 9.70
N ASP A 233 -24.34 17.51 10.08
CA ASP A 233 -25.28 16.63 9.37
C ASP A 233 -24.91 16.32 7.90
N VAL A 234 -23.65 16.52 7.51
CA VAL A 234 -23.15 16.09 6.21
C VAL A 234 -23.22 14.57 6.08
N ASN A 235 -23.72 14.10 4.94
CA ASN A 235 -23.79 12.69 4.62
C ASN A 235 -22.39 12.03 4.72
N PRO A 236 -22.22 10.91 5.44
CA PRO A 236 -20.95 10.17 5.51
C PRO A 236 -20.36 9.79 4.15
N ASP A 237 -21.20 9.57 3.14
CA ASP A 237 -20.81 9.16 1.78
C ASP A 237 -20.60 10.35 0.83
N ILE A 238 -20.44 11.57 1.37
CA ILE A 238 -20.28 12.76 0.54
C ILE A 238 -19.00 12.71 -0.30
N ASN A 239 -19.09 13.20 -1.55
CA ASN A 239 -17.90 13.54 -2.31
C ASN A 239 -17.26 14.80 -1.71
N VAL A 240 -16.16 14.60 -0.98
CA VAL A 240 -15.46 15.68 -0.26
C VAL A 240 -14.98 16.77 -1.20
N LEU A 241 -14.56 16.44 -2.43
CA LEU A 241 -14.09 17.44 -3.40
C LEU A 241 -15.23 18.36 -3.83
N THR A 242 -16.38 17.78 -4.20
CA THR A 242 -17.57 18.55 -4.56
C THR A 242 -18.09 19.39 -3.39
N TRP A 243 -18.00 18.88 -2.16
CA TRP A 243 -18.38 19.65 -0.97
C TRP A 243 -17.51 20.90 -0.79
N TRP A 244 -16.18 20.78 -0.98
CA TRP A 244 -15.26 21.91 -0.91
C TRP A 244 -15.49 22.95 -2.00
N GLU A 245 -15.85 22.52 -3.21
CA GLU A 245 -16.18 23.43 -4.33
C GLU A 245 -17.41 24.30 -4.01
N ILE A 246 -18.43 23.72 -3.36
CA ILE A 246 -19.67 24.43 -3.00
C ILE A 246 -19.42 25.47 -1.91
N HIS A 247 -18.58 25.15 -0.91
CA HIS A 247 -18.38 25.99 0.27
C HIS A 247 -17.15 26.92 0.18
N GLU A 248 -16.42 26.91 -0.95
CA GLU A 248 -15.19 27.71 -1.10
C GLU A 248 -15.41 29.21 -0.88
N GLN A 249 -16.58 29.75 -1.23
CA GLN A 249 -16.87 31.18 -1.02
C GLN A 249 -17.15 31.53 0.45
N GLU A 250 -17.70 30.60 1.22
CA GLU A 250 -18.06 30.81 2.62
C GLU A 250 -16.86 30.60 3.55
N ILE A 251 -16.00 29.63 3.23
CA ILE A 251 -14.80 29.26 4.01
C ILE A 251 -13.52 29.24 3.14
N PRO A 252 -13.13 30.40 2.57
CA PRO A 252 -12.07 30.47 1.57
C PRO A 252 -10.68 30.12 2.09
N ASN A 253 -10.36 30.40 3.37
CA ASN A 253 -9.05 30.02 3.91
C ASN A 253 -8.94 28.50 4.05
N TRP A 254 -10.00 27.85 4.50
CA TRP A 254 -10.06 26.38 4.57
C TRP A 254 -9.99 25.72 3.20
N ALA A 255 -10.75 26.20 2.22
CA ALA A 255 -10.73 25.65 0.86
C ALA A 255 -9.33 25.78 0.22
N LYS A 256 -8.67 26.94 0.39
CA LYS A 256 -7.30 27.16 -0.10
C LYS A 256 -6.28 26.24 0.58
N ALA A 257 -6.40 26.03 1.88
CA ALA A 257 -5.54 25.09 2.61
C ALA A 257 -5.83 23.63 2.20
N CYS A 258 -7.09 23.27 1.98
CA CYS A 258 -7.49 21.95 1.50
C CYS A 258 -6.86 21.62 0.16
N LYS A 259 -6.88 22.56 -0.81
CA LYS A 259 -6.23 22.38 -2.13
C LYS A 259 -4.75 22.05 -2.00
N LYS A 260 -4.02 22.65 -1.04
CA LYS A 260 -2.60 22.33 -0.80
C LYS A 260 -2.43 20.96 -0.15
N ILE A 261 -3.30 20.62 0.79
CA ILE A 261 -3.27 19.33 1.48
C ILE A 261 -3.51 18.16 0.53
N LEU A 262 -4.44 18.32 -0.42
CA LEU A 262 -4.75 17.28 -1.41
C LEU A 262 -3.58 16.97 -2.36
N LEU A 263 -2.51 17.78 -2.36
CA LEU A 263 -1.27 17.49 -3.09
C LEU A 263 -0.39 16.47 -2.38
N ILE A 264 -0.63 16.19 -1.10
CA ILE A 264 0.11 15.15 -0.37
C ILE A 264 -0.49 13.80 -0.71
N GLN A 265 0.33 12.90 -1.24
CA GLN A 265 -0.08 11.51 -1.50
C GLN A 265 0.26 10.62 -0.30
N PRO A 266 -0.70 9.82 0.21
CA PRO A 266 -0.45 8.90 1.31
C PRO A 266 0.34 7.66 0.87
N SER A 267 0.39 7.36 -0.44
CA SER A 267 1.16 6.26 -1.03
C SER A 267 1.85 6.71 -2.32
N SER A 268 2.93 6.03 -2.70
CA SER A 268 3.61 6.22 -3.99
C SER A 268 2.88 5.54 -5.15
N ALA A 269 1.72 4.92 -4.92
CA ALA A 269 1.02 4.10 -5.90
C ALA A 269 0.70 4.85 -7.20
N ALA A 270 0.32 6.13 -7.08
CA ALA A 270 0.09 6.98 -8.25
C ALA A 270 1.37 7.19 -9.07
N SER A 271 2.51 7.47 -8.43
CA SER A 271 3.79 7.57 -9.14
C SER A 271 4.24 6.24 -9.72
N VAL A 272 4.02 5.11 -9.02
CA VAL A 272 4.36 3.77 -9.52
C VAL A 272 3.50 3.41 -10.73
N ARG A 273 2.21 3.74 -10.75
CA ARG A 273 1.36 3.57 -11.95
C ARG A 273 1.90 4.36 -13.14
N VAL A 274 2.37 5.59 -12.92
CA VAL A 274 2.99 6.40 -13.98
C VAL A 274 4.32 5.79 -14.43
N SER A 275 5.17 5.35 -13.51
CA SER A 275 6.44 4.67 -13.84
C SER A 275 6.19 3.39 -14.63
N SER A 276 5.22 2.55 -14.22
CA SER A 276 4.85 1.34 -14.95
C SER A 276 4.25 1.66 -16.33
N LEU A 277 3.46 2.73 -16.46
CA LEU A 277 2.99 3.20 -17.76
C LEU A 277 4.15 3.64 -18.65
N LEU A 278 5.14 4.34 -18.09
CA LEU A 278 6.35 4.73 -18.81
C LEU A 278 7.15 3.49 -19.23
N GLU A 279 7.45 2.57 -18.32
CA GLU A 279 8.13 1.31 -18.64
C GLU A 279 7.40 0.51 -19.71
N ASN A 280 6.08 0.38 -19.61
CA ASN A 280 5.27 -0.31 -20.62
C ASN A 280 5.25 0.42 -21.96
N SER A 281 5.31 1.76 -21.95
CA SER A 281 5.39 2.55 -23.17
C SER A 281 6.77 2.47 -23.82
N PHE A 282 7.83 2.33 -23.02
CA PHE A 282 9.25 2.38 -23.42
C PHE A 282 9.98 1.05 -23.14
N ARG A 283 9.37 -0.09 -23.48
CA ARG A 283 10.04 -1.41 -23.44
C ARG A 283 11.09 -1.55 -24.56
N ASP A 284 11.90 -2.60 -24.49
CA ASP A 284 12.92 -2.98 -25.49
C ASP A 284 12.39 -3.02 -26.95
N ASN A 285 11.07 -3.19 -27.14
CA ASN A 285 10.42 -3.12 -28.45
C ASN A 285 10.55 -1.75 -29.14
N GLN A 286 10.88 -0.67 -28.41
CA GLN A 286 11.21 0.61 -29.04
C GLN A 286 12.59 0.64 -29.71
N ALA A 287 13.48 -0.32 -29.41
CA ALA A 287 14.69 -0.52 -30.22
C ALA A 287 14.31 -0.99 -31.64
N CYS A 288 13.31 -1.88 -31.76
CA CYS A 288 12.73 -2.26 -33.05
C CYS A 288 11.98 -1.11 -33.72
N ALA A 289 11.30 -0.24 -32.96
CA ALA A 289 10.67 0.94 -33.54
C ALA A 289 11.70 1.89 -34.18
N MET A 290 12.90 2.02 -33.60
CA MET A 290 13.99 2.80 -34.20
C MET A 290 14.50 2.16 -35.50
N GLU A 291 14.62 0.83 -35.55
CA GLU A 291 14.90 0.09 -36.80
C GLU A 291 13.80 0.30 -37.84
N ASP A 292 12.54 0.20 -37.46
CA ASP A 292 11.38 0.43 -38.34
C ASP A 292 11.36 1.87 -38.88
N TYR A 293 11.72 2.87 -38.06
CA TYR A 293 11.84 4.26 -38.50
C TYR A 293 13.01 4.46 -39.48
N ILE A 294 14.15 3.81 -39.25
CA ILE A 294 15.30 3.86 -40.17
C ILE A 294 14.96 3.16 -41.49
N GLU A 295 14.40 1.96 -41.45
CA GLU A 295 13.98 1.20 -42.62
C GLU A 295 12.92 1.96 -43.43
N THR A 296 11.88 2.47 -42.77
CA THR A 296 10.84 3.29 -43.41
C THR A 296 11.43 4.55 -44.05
N SER A 297 12.36 5.24 -43.37
CA SER A 297 13.01 6.43 -43.93
C SER A 297 13.86 6.12 -45.17
N ILE A 298 14.55 4.98 -45.19
CA ILE A 298 15.35 4.52 -46.33
C ILE A 298 14.43 4.12 -47.48
N MET A 299 13.35 3.37 -47.22
CA MET A 299 12.37 2.99 -48.24
C MET A 299 11.70 4.20 -48.88
N LEU A 300 11.32 5.22 -48.09
CA LEU A 300 10.73 6.46 -48.60
C LEU A 300 11.72 7.27 -49.45
N GLN A 301 13.00 7.34 -49.05
CA GLN A 301 14.02 8.06 -49.81
C GLN A 301 14.48 7.31 -51.08
N TYR A 302 14.49 5.98 -51.04
CA TYR A 302 14.84 5.14 -52.19
C TYR A 302 13.72 5.14 -53.24
N ASN A 303 12.46 5.05 -52.83
CA ASN A 303 11.31 5.05 -53.74
C ASN A 303 10.95 6.43 -54.32
N GLN A 304 11.58 7.51 -53.82
CA GLN A 304 11.47 8.86 -54.38
C GLN A 304 12.65 9.22 -55.32
N ARG A 305 13.48 8.24 -55.70
CA ARG A 305 14.47 8.32 -56.79
C ARG A 305 13.99 7.53 -58.00
#